data_AF-A0A3D9CPH5-F1
#
_entry.id   AF-A0A3D9CPH5-F1
#
_cell.length_a   1.000
_cell.length_b   1.000
_cell.length_c   1.000
_cell.angle_alpha   90.00
_cell.angle_beta   90.00
_cell.angle_gamma   90.00
#
_symmetry.space_group_name_H-M   'P 1'
#
loop_
_entity.id
_entity.type
_entity.pdbx_description
1 polymer ?
#
loop_
_entity_poly.entity_id
_entity_poly.type
_entity_poly.pdbx_seq_one_letter_code
_entity_poly.pdbx_strand_id
1 'polypeptide(L)'
;MKTLRILLLSLGGLVYGQNIQSIQLFNPQTNDETPVIKFGEQLILSFDDLTNASEIYRYTIKHYDRNWNDDNLFFTEIANGSMNGLLDQFQYSFNTLQPYTHYKLTFPNDKIQPKISGNFELIVYKDSADRPLFKRRFYLVEDAASLGLNISRIADAKNPNVNQRVEVKAVSKGGDLSSNVNSMTLNVMQNNNPNVVISNLKPSSVSGNQLLFQQMNLTFPGDNEFYYFDNKNMNTPADMVRAVEVKDGVNQTYLHPVWAFPLNYQYQPDVNGAWYYRRNDLGREREAEREADYSWVHFYLDSDPVEKEIYILGGFNGFKPGKENQMQYDAASKQYVAKIFLKQGFYNYVLATKESDGSLNFGEVNGNFWQTENLYQAFLYYTPFGRNYDGLMGYGEFRTPVGNKK
;
A
#
# COMPACT_ATOMS: atom_id res chain seq x y z
N MET A 1 1.64 -62.85 22.63
CA MET A 1 2.74 -62.02 23.19
C MET A 1 2.79 -60.73 22.41
N LYS A 2 2.82 -59.59 23.13
CA LYS A 2 2.50 -58.24 22.63
C LYS A 2 3.53 -57.74 21.62
N THR A 3 3.06 -57.23 20.48
CA THR A 3 3.85 -56.53 19.47
C THR A 3 4.09 -55.08 19.93
N LEU A 4 5.37 -54.74 20.13
CA LEU A 4 5.83 -53.40 20.52
C LEU A 4 5.84 -52.52 19.26
N ARG A 5 4.90 -51.58 19.14
CA ARG A 5 4.97 -50.51 18.12
C ARG A 5 5.86 -49.40 18.66
N ILE A 6 7.02 -49.23 18.03
CA ILE A 6 7.91 -48.09 18.27
C ILE A 6 7.26 -46.89 17.57
N LEU A 7 6.81 -45.92 18.37
CA LEU A 7 6.37 -44.62 17.90
C LEU A 7 7.62 -43.75 17.70
N LEU A 8 8.01 -43.49 16.44
CA LEU A 8 8.98 -42.44 16.15
C LEU A 8 8.30 -41.09 16.42
N LEU A 9 8.66 -40.44 17.52
CA LEU A 9 8.45 -38.99 17.66
C LEU A 9 9.44 -38.28 16.73
N SER A 10 8.94 -37.78 15.60
CA SER A 10 9.62 -36.73 14.87
C SER A 10 9.52 -35.43 15.71
N LEU A 11 10.59 -35.06 16.41
CA LEU A 11 10.78 -33.67 16.83
C LEU A 11 10.95 -32.84 15.55
N GLY A 12 9.85 -32.30 15.03
CA GLY A 12 9.91 -31.21 14.07
C GLY A 12 10.47 -30.00 14.82
N GLY A 13 11.75 -29.67 14.59
CA GLY A 13 12.25 -28.36 14.98
C GLY A 13 11.36 -27.31 14.32
N LEU A 14 10.76 -26.44 15.12
CA LEU A 14 10.17 -25.20 14.63
C LEU A 14 11.31 -24.42 14.00
N VAL A 15 11.46 -24.53 12.69
CA VAL A 15 12.25 -23.58 11.91
C VAL A 15 11.48 -22.28 12.02
N TYR A 16 11.85 -21.44 12.99
CA TYR A 16 11.36 -20.07 13.04
C TYR A 16 11.82 -19.40 11.74
N GLY A 17 10.89 -19.24 10.80
CA GLY A 17 11.13 -18.44 9.61
C GLY A 17 11.43 -16.99 10.01
N GLN A 18 12.10 -16.25 9.13
CA GLN A 18 12.33 -14.82 9.33
C GLN A 18 10.99 -14.10 9.48
N ASN A 19 10.89 -13.27 10.51
CA ASN A 19 9.68 -12.52 10.83
C ASN A 19 9.87 -11.07 10.41
N ILE A 20 9.62 -10.80 9.13
CA ILE A 20 9.74 -9.47 8.56
C ILE A 20 8.45 -8.69 8.76
N GLN A 21 8.55 -7.49 9.33
CA GLN A 21 7.44 -6.59 9.59
C GLN A 21 7.77 -5.17 9.12
N SER A 22 6.77 -4.29 9.16
CA SER A 22 6.93 -2.85 8.95
C SER A 22 7.57 -2.45 7.61
N ILE A 23 7.28 -3.20 6.54
CA ILE A 23 7.87 -2.96 5.23
C ILE A 23 7.25 -1.73 4.57
N GLN A 24 8.02 -0.65 4.45
CA GLN A 24 7.69 0.58 3.72
C GLN A 24 8.57 0.73 2.48
N LEU A 25 7.99 1.17 1.36
CA LEU A 25 8.72 1.62 0.17
C LEU A 25 8.08 2.93 -0.29
N PHE A 26 8.78 4.04 -0.11
CA PHE A 26 8.21 5.36 -0.38
C PHE A 26 9.20 6.28 -1.10
N ASN A 27 8.68 7.28 -1.81
CA ASN A 27 9.46 8.38 -2.36
C ASN A 27 9.70 9.42 -1.26
N PRO A 28 10.94 9.68 -0.83
CA PRO A 28 11.24 10.64 0.24
C PRO A 28 10.97 12.09 -0.15
N GLN A 29 10.75 12.40 -1.43
CA GLN A 29 10.40 13.76 -1.88
C GLN A 29 8.93 14.09 -1.65
N THR A 30 8.03 13.11 -1.77
CA THR A 30 6.58 13.27 -1.54
C THR A 30 6.18 12.84 -0.14
N ASN A 31 6.82 11.80 0.40
CA ASN A 31 6.57 11.21 1.71
C ASN A 31 5.08 10.92 1.96
N ASP A 32 4.42 10.34 0.95
CA ASP A 32 2.98 10.08 0.89
C ASP A 32 2.65 8.59 0.67
N GLU A 33 3.64 7.71 0.90
CA GLU A 33 3.60 6.26 0.64
C GLU A 33 3.32 5.87 -0.82
N THR A 34 3.44 6.81 -1.76
CA THR A 34 3.34 6.54 -3.21
C THR A 34 4.71 6.15 -3.77
N PRO A 35 4.95 4.88 -4.17
CA PRO A 35 6.24 4.42 -4.67
C PRO A 35 6.43 4.75 -6.16
N VAL A 36 6.30 6.03 -6.52
CA VAL A 36 6.48 6.53 -7.89
C VAL A 36 7.72 7.43 -7.92
N ILE A 37 8.64 7.15 -8.84
CA ILE A 37 9.86 7.94 -9.04
C ILE A 37 10.10 8.23 -10.52
N LYS A 38 10.80 9.32 -10.81
CA LYS A 38 11.41 9.59 -12.11
C LYS A 38 12.86 9.10 -12.16
N PHE A 39 13.44 9.06 -13.37
CA PHE A 39 14.87 8.83 -13.51
C PHE A 39 15.68 9.89 -12.74
N GLY A 40 16.61 9.43 -11.91
CA GLY A 40 17.43 10.29 -11.03
C GLY A 40 16.84 10.52 -9.65
N GLU A 41 15.59 10.14 -9.41
CA GLU A 41 14.99 10.11 -8.07
C GLU A 41 15.23 8.75 -7.40
N GLN A 42 15.02 8.70 -6.09
CA GLN A 42 15.24 7.52 -5.26
C GLN A 42 14.02 7.24 -4.39
N LEU A 43 13.82 5.97 -4.08
CA LEU A 43 12.94 5.43 -3.06
C LEU A 43 13.75 5.05 -1.81
N ILE A 44 13.07 5.03 -0.68
CA ILE A 44 13.56 4.44 0.55
C ILE A 44 12.73 3.19 0.85
N LEU A 45 13.39 2.03 0.83
CA LEU A 45 12.86 0.80 1.41
C LEU A 45 13.31 0.72 2.87
N SER A 46 12.39 0.45 3.78
CA SER A 46 12.71 0.12 5.17
C SER A 46 11.83 -1.01 5.68
N PHE A 47 12.36 -1.83 6.60
CA PHE A 47 11.64 -2.93 7.25
C PHE A 47 12.37 -3.38 8.51
N ASP A 48 11.69 -4.16 9.34
CA ASP A 48 12.25 -4.74 10.57
C ASP A 48 12.26 -6.27 10.49
N ASP A 49 13.37 -6.90 10.92
CA ASP A 49 13.40 -8.32 11.25
C ASP A 49 13.23 -8.51 12.76
N LEU A 50 12.06 -9.04 13.15
CA LEU A 50 11.70 -9.27 14.55
C LEU A 50 12.40 -10.48 15.18
N THR A 51 13.20 -11.24 14.42
CA THR A 51 14.10 -12.23 15.00
C THR A 51 15.30 -11.59 15.72
N ASN A 52 15.52 -10.29 15.50
CA ASN A 52 16.63 -9.51 16.05
C ASN A 52 18.02 -10.12 15.73
N ALA A 53 18.12 -10.79 14.58
CA ALA A 53 19.35 -11.36 14.08
C ALA A 53 20.11 -10.37 13.18
N SER A 54 21.42 -10.57 13.06
CA SER A 54 22.27 -9.87 12.09
C SER A 54 22.38 -10.72 10.83
N GLU A 55 21.42 -10.51 9.94
CA GLU A 55 21.31 -11.22 8.69
C GLU A 55 21.74 -10.29 7.55
N ILE A 56 22.38 -10.86 6.54
CA ILE A 56 22.66 -10.13 5.30
C ILE A 56 21.63 -10.57 4.29
N TYR A 57 20.79 -9.63 3.85
CA TYR A 57 19.85 -9.88 2.78
C TYR A 57 20.41 -9.49 1.42
N ARG A 58 19.68 -9.89 0.39
CA ARG A 58 19.92 -9.50 -0.99
C ARG A 58 18.66 -8.84 -1.53
N TYR A 59 18.85 -7.94 -2.48
CA TYR A 59 17.76 -7.37 -3.25
C TYR A 59 18.04 -7.43 -4.74
N THR A 60 16.96 -7.51 -5.52
CA THR A 60 16.97 -7.39 -6.98
C THR A 60 15.67 -6.70 -7.42
N ILE A 61 15.55 -6.42 -8.71
CA ILE A 61 14.33 -5.89 -9.31
C ILE A 61 13.85 -6.77 -10.44
N LYS A 62 12.55 -6.71 -10.69
CA LYS A 62 11.90 -7.34 -11.84
C LYS A 62 10.94 -6.36 -12.49
N HIS A 63 10.97 -6.28 -13.82
CA HIS A 63 10.05 -5.45 -14.59
C HIS A 63 8.77 -6.23 -14.94
N TYR A 64 7.68 -5.50 -15.15
CA TYR A 64 6.37 -6.03 -15.46
C TYR A 64 5.68 -5.18 -16.52
N ASP A 65 4.74 -5.78 -17.25
CA ASP A 65 3.88 -5.04 -18.16
C ASP A 65 2.93 -4.07 -17.42
N ARG A 66 2.15 -3.29 -18.18
CA ARG A 66 1.19 -2.32 -17.61
C ARG A 66 0.08 -2.95 -16.73
N ASN A 67 -0.09 -4.27 -16.81
CA ASN A 67 -1.09 -5.06 -16.10
C ASN A 67 -0.49 -5.90 -14.96
N TRP A 68 0.79 -5.68 -14.63
CA TRP A 68 1.53 -6.46 -13.64
C TRP A 68 1.72 -7.94 -14.01
N ASN A 69 1.72 -8.27 -15.32
CA ASN A 69 2.15 -9.58 -15.80
C ASN A 69 3.65 -9.60 -16.07
N ASP A 70 4.24 -10.78 -15.89
CA ASP A 70 5.64 -11.03 -16.19
C ASP A 70 5.91 -10.89 -17.70
N ASP A 71 6.81 -9.99 -18.07
CA ASP A 71 7.21 -9.77 -19.46
C ASP A 71 8.42 -10.61 -19.87
N ASN A 72 9.00 -11.36 -18.92
CA ASN A 72 10.18 -12.21 -19.09
C ASN A 72 11.44 -11.46 -19.53
N LEU A 73 11.54 -10.15 -19.27
CA LEU A 73 12.77 -9.42 -19.53
C LEU A 73 13.89 -9.87 -18.61
N PHE A 74 15.09 -10.02 -19.17
CA PHE A 74 16.29 -10.28 -18.41
C PHE A 74 16.76 -9.02 -17.68
N PHE A 75 17.47 -9.20 -16.55
CA PHE A 75 18.04 -8.09 -15.78
C PHE A 75 18.84 -7.11 -16.66
N THR A 76 19.63 -7.64 -17.59
CA THR A 76 20.46 -6.85 -18.52
C THR A 76 19.65 -6.00 -19.49
N GLU A 77 18.35 -6.25 -19.67
CA GLU A 77 17.46 -5.44 -20.50
C GLU A 77 16.88 -4.27 -19.71
N ILE A 78 16.67 -4.45 -18.40
CA ILE A 78 15.93 -3.50 -17.55
C ILE A 78 16.82 -2.60 -16.70
N ALA A 79 18.07 -3.02 -16.42
CA ALA A 79 18.97 -2.30 -15.54
C ALA A 79 20.44 -2.41 -15.95
N ASN A 80 21.24 -1.50 -15.39
CA ASN A 80 22.70 -1.56 -15.39
C ASN A 80 23.20 -1.94 -13.99
N GLY A 81 24.40 -2.51 -13.92
CA GLY A 81 25.06 -2.90 -12.68
C GLY A 81 24.95 -4.39 -12.36
N SER A 82 24.88 -4.72 -11.07
CA SER A 82 24.87 -6.10 -10.56
C SER A 82 23.46 -6.66 -10.49
N MET A 83 23.25 -7.92 -10.87
CA MET A 83 21.92 -8.56 -10.83
C MET A 83 21.30 -8.58 -9.42
N ASN A 84 22.11 -8.52 -8.37
CA ASN A 84 21.66 -8.33 -7.01
C ASN A 84 22.62 -7.41 -6.25
N GLY A 85 22.09 -6.72 -5.25
CA GLY A 85 22.84 -5.97 -4.26
C GLY A 85 22.72 -6.61 -2.88
N LEU A 86 23.68 -6.32 -2.00
CA LEU A 86 23.62 -6.69 -0.60
C LEU A 86 22.87 -5.63 0.19
N LEU A 87 22.09 -6.07 1.17
CA LEU A 87 21.44 -5.23 2.16
C LEU A 87 22.04 -5.60 3.52
N ASP A 88 23.16 -4.96 3.83
CA ASP A 88 24.00 -5.18 5.01
C ASP A 88 24.03 -3.97 5.96
N GLN A 89 23.37 -2.87 5.58
CA GLN A 89 23.15 -1.71 6.44
C GLN A 89 21.94 -1.95 7.35
N PHE A 90 22.21 -2.17 8.63
CA PHE A 90 21.18 -2.37 9.64
C PHE A 90 21.53 -1.74 10.98
N GLN A 91 20.50 -1.53 11.80
CA GLN A 91 20.63 -1.01 13.16
C GLN A 91 19.73 -1.83 14.09
N TYR A 92 20.17 -2.11 15.31
CA TYR A 92 19.32 -2.74 16.31
C TYR A 92 18.33 -1.75 16.90
N SER A 93 17.18 -2.28 17.32
CA SER A 93 16.23 -1.53 18.11
C SER A 93 16.83 -1.05 19.42
N PHE A 94 16.38 0.09 19.91
CA PHE A 94 16.88 0.72 21.12
C PHE A 94 15.73 1.07 22.05
N ASN A 95 15.78 0.54 23.28
CA ASN A 95 14.79 0.80 24.33
C ASN A 95 13.35 0.45 23.90
N THR A 96 13.17 -0.75 23.36
CA THR A 96 11.90 -1.34 22.93
C THR A 96 11.66 -2.65 23.68
N LEU A 97 10.40 -2.99 23.96
CA LEU A 97 10.02 -4.30 24.49
C LEU A 97 10.14 -5.40 23.44
N GLN A 98 9.75 -5.12 22.19
CA GLN A 98 10.01 -5.99 21.05
C GLN A 98 11.40 -5.70 20.49
N PRO A 99 12.37 -6.63 20.58
CA PRO A 99 13.67 -6.48 19.94
C PRO A 99 13.52 -6.67 18.43
N TYR A 100 14.23 -5.88 17.64
CA TYR A 100 14.26 -6.06 16.18
C TYR A 100 15.54 -5.49 15.56
N THR A 101 15.87 -5.97 14.36
CA THR A 101 16.91 -5.38 13.52
C THR A 101 16.25 -4.57 12.41
N HIS A 102 16.49 -3.26 12.36
CA HIS A 102 15.99 -2.36 11.33
C HIS A 102 16.91 -2.34 10.12
N TYR A 103 16.34 -2.47 8.92
CA TYR A 103 17.05 -2.45 7.64
C TYR A 103 16.55 -1.29 6.80
N LYS A 104 17.49 -0.64 6.08
CA LYS A 104 17.19 0.48 5.19
C LYS A 104 17.97 0.34 3.89
N LEU A 105 17.31 0.65 2.78
CA LEU A 105 17.89 0.65 1.45
C LEU A 105 17.41 1.87 0.68
N THR A 106 18.36 2.69 0.22
CA THR A 106 18.11 3.73 -0.78
C THR A 106 18.26 3.12 -2.17
N PHE A 107 17.24 3.25 -3.01
CA PHE A 107 17.16 2.59 -4.32
C PHE A 107 16.51 3.53 -5.35
N PRO A 108 16.97 3.66 -6.61
CA PRO A 108 18.16 3.05 -7.19
C PRO A 108 19.48 3.50 -6.55
N ASN A 109 20.56 2.74 -6.75
CA ASN A 109 21.88 3.03 -6.20
C ASN A 109 23.02 2.60 -7.13
N ASP A 110 24.27 2.62 -6.65
CA ASP A 110 25.45 2.26 -7.45
C ASP A 110 25.44 0.81 -7.93
N LYS A 111 24.73 -0.10 -7.26
CA LYS A 111 24.65 -1.52 -7.63
C LYS A 111 23.60 -1.80 -8.69
N ILE A 112 22.42 -1.19 -8.60
CA ILE A 112 21.30 -1.44 -9.51
C ILE A 112 20.71 -0.10 -9.95
N GLN A 113 20.80 0.18 -11.25
CA GLN A 113 20.23 1.37 -11.88
C GLN A 113 19.27 0.94 -13.00
N PRO A 114 17.94 1.04 -12.79
CA PRO A 114 16.97 0.85 -13.87
C PRO A 114 17.27 1.79 -15.05
N LYS A 115 17.11 1.28 -16.27
CA LYS A 115 17.37 2.05 -17.51
C LYS A 115 16.17 2.15 -18.43
N ILE A 116 15.06 1.50 -18.08
CA ILE A 116 13.77 1.60 -18.78
C ILE A 116 12.70 2.00 -17.76
N SER A 117 11.68 2.71 -18.23
CA SER A 117 10.49 3.06 -17.43
C SER A 117 9.51 1.88 -17.38
N GLY A 118 8.55 1.95 -16.46
CA GLY A 118 7.48 0.96 -16.34
C GLY A 118 7.24 0.51 -14.91
N ASN A 119 6.70 -0.70 -14.78
CA ASN A 119 6.30 -1.29 -13.50
C ASN A 119 7.41 -2.19 -12.98
N PHE A 120 7.77 -2.05 -11.71
CA PHE A 120 8.82 -2.86 -11.11
C PHE A 120 8.39 -3.45 -9.77
N GLU A 121 8.86 -4.65 -9.48
CA GLU A 121 8.95 -5.18 -8.12
C GLU A 121 10.39 -5.06 -7.62
N LEU A 122 10.57 -4.46 -6.45
CA LEU A 122 11.77 -4.61 -5.61
C LEU A 122 11.60 -5.86 -4.75
N ILE A 123 12.51 -6.81 -4.88
CA ILE A 123 12.42 -8.15 -4.30
C ILE A 123 13.54 -8.31 -3.29
N VAL A 124 13.19 -8.57 -2.03
CA VAL A 124 14.16 -8.83 -0.95
C VAL A 124 14.13 -10.29 -0.56
N TYR A 125 15.30 -10.90 -0.41
CA TYR A 125 15.45 -12.33 -0.15
C TYR A 125 16.72 -12.63 0.63
N LYS A 126 16.75 -13.80 1.29
CA LYS A 126 17.94 -14.34 1.96
C LYS A 126 18.78 -15.20 1.00
N ASP A 127 18.18 -16.30 0.53
CA ASP A 127 18.90 -17.33 -0.23
C ASP A 127 18.68 -17.22 -1.75
N SER A 128 17.43 -17.07 -2.19
CA SER A 128 17.08 -16.98 -3.62
C SER A 128 15.91 -16.02 -3.86
N ALA A 129 15.96 -15.29 -4.98
CA ALA A 129 14.90 -14.39 -5.42
C ALA A 129 13.57 -15.11 -5.72
N ASP A 130 13.61 -16.41 -6.03
CA ASP A 130 12.41 -17.25 -6.22
C ASP A 130 11.69 -17.57 -4.90
N ARG A 131 12.37 -17.37 -3.77
CA ARG A 131 11.83 -17.52 -2.41
C ARG A 131 11.98 -16.19 -1.67
N PRO A 132 11.28 -15.14 -2.11
CA PRO A 132 11.43 -13.82 -1.53
C PRO A 132 10.89 -13.79 -0.10
N LEU A 133 11.50 -12.94 0.73
CA LEU A 133 10.95 -12.58 2.03
C LEU A 133 9.73 -11.69 1.84
N PHE A 134 9.85 -10.72 0.94
CA PHE A 134 8.75 -9.89 0.51
C PHE A 134 9.07 -9.23 -0.84
N LYS A 135 8.04 -8.64 -1.41
CA LYS A 135 8.12 -7.81 -2.61
C LYS A 135 7.40 -6.50 -2.39
N ARG A 136 7.90 -5.44 -3.01
CA ARG A 136 7.24 -4.13 -3.05
C ARG A 136 7.22 -3.60 -4.47
N ARG A 137 6.04 -3.17 -4.90
CA ARG A 137 5.80 -2.60 -6.22
C ARG A 137 6.22 -1.13 -6.22
N PHE A 138 6.82 -0.68 -7.31
CA PHE A 138 7.08 0.73 -7.57
C PHE A 138 6.98 1.02 -9.07
N TYR A 139 6.88 2.31 -9.39
CA TYR A 139 6.72 2.80 -10.75
C TYR A 139 7.90 3.72 -11.09
N LEU A 140 8.54 3.48 -12.23
CA LEU A 140 9.55 4.37 -12.78
C LEU A 140 9.00 5.09 -14.00
N VAL A 141 8.80 6.40 -13.87
CA VAL A 141 8.10 7.23 -14.86
C VAL A 141 9.09 8.00 -15.72
N GLU A 142 8.78 8.09 -17.00
CA GLU A 142 9.36 9.10 -17.88
C GLU A 142 8.75 10.48 -17.60
N ASP A 143 9.48 11.53 -17.94
CA ASP A 143 8.95 12.90 -17.92
C ASP A 143 8.43 13.32 -19.31
N ALA A 144 7.86 12.37 -20.07
CA ALA A 144 7.49 12.55 -21.47
C ALA A 144 6.06 13.05 -21.67
N ALA A 145 5.17 12.87 -20.70
CA ALA A 145 3.82 13.42 -20.69
C ALA A 145 3.41 13.94 -19.31
N SER A 146 2.67 15.05 -19.30
CA SER A 146 2.00 15.57 -18.11
C SER A 146 0.54 15.13 -18.09
N LEU A 147 0.04 14.65 -16.95
CA LEU A 147 -1.34 14.21 -16.78
C LEU A 147 -2.05 15.12 -15.78
N GLY A 148 -3.18 15.70 -16.19
CA GLY A 148 -4.10 16.42 -15.31
C GLY A 148 -5.38 15.63 -15.13
N LEU A 149 -5.88 15.55 -13.89
CA LEU A 149 -7.11 14.86 -13.55
C LEU A 149 -8.19 15.87 -13.10
N ASN A 150 -9.44 15.58 -13.43
CA ASN A 150 -10.61 16.32 -12.97
C ASN A 150 -11.61 15.33 -12.34
N ILE A 151 -12.05 15.64 -11.11
CA ILE A 151 -12.96 14.77 -10.33
C ILE A 151 -14.30 15.48 -10.23
N SER A 152 -15.38 14.76 -10.55
CA SER A 152 -16.74 15.28 -10.51
C SER A 152 -17.70 14.27 -9.88
N ARG A 153 -18.81 14.77 -9.32
CA ARG A 153 -19.88 13.89 -8.85
C ARG A 153 -20.59 13.23 -10.05
N ILE A 154 -20.90 11.95 -9.92
CA ILE A 154 -21.81 11.24 -10.81
C ILE A 154 -22.92 10.54 -10.03
N ALA A 155 -24.04 10.28 -10.69
CA ALA A 155 -25.08 9.39 -10.21
C ALA A 155 -25.35 8.33 -11.29
N ASP A 156 -25.01 7.08 -11.00
CA ASP A 156 -25.30 5.93 -11.86
C ASP A 156 -26.46 5.12 -11.27
N ALA A 157 -27.56 5.01 -12.01
CA ALA A 157 -28.74 4.27 -11.57
C ALA A 157 -28.52 2.75 -11.48
N LYS A 158 -27.55 2.20 -12.24
CA LYS A 158 -27.22 0.77 -12.22
C LYS A 158 -26.19 0.44 -11.14
N ASN A 159 -25.32 1.39 -10.81
CA ASN A 159 -24.30 1.23 -9.79
C ASN A 159 -24.29 2.42 -8.84
N PRO A 160 -25.17 2.45 -7.83
CA PRO A 160 -25.29 3.58 -6.91
C PRO A 160 -24.05 3.79 -6.03
N ASN A 161 -23.15 2.80 -5.95
CA ASN A 161 -21.93 2.89 -5.16
C ASN A 161 -20.88 3.77 -5.85
N VAL A 162 -20.85 3.84 -7.19
CA VAL A 162 -19.91 4.72 -7.92
C VAL A 162 -20.49 6.12 -8.06
N ASN A 163 -19.86 7.07 -7.38
CA ASN A 163 -20.39 8.43 -7.27
C ASN A 163 -19.33 9.53 -7.49
N GLN A 164 -18.09 9.12 -7.79
CA GLN A 164 -17.02 10.01 -8.27
C GLN A 164 -16.62 9.58 -9.69
N ARG A 165 -16.61 10.53 -10.63
CA ARG A 165 -16.15 10.35 -12.02
C ARG A 165 -14.84 11.08 -12.20
N VAL A 166 -13.89 10.40 -12.83
CA VAL A 166 -12.57 10.95 -13.15
C VAL A 166 -12.49 11.21 -14.65
N GLU A 167 -11.91 12.35 -15.02
CA GLU A 167 -11.47 12.65 -16.37
C GLU A 167 -9.98 12.91 -16.36
N VAL A 168 -9.26 12.42 -17.36
CA VAL A 168 -7.81 12.60 -17.45
C VAL A 168 -7.44 13.21 -18.79
N LYS A 169 -6.62 14.26 -18.75
CA LYS A 169 -6.01 14.86 -19.92
C LYS A 169 -4.50 14.63 -19.85
N ALA A 170 -3.97 13.90 -20.83
CA ALA A 170 -2.53 13.76 -21.00
C ALA A 170 -2.03 14.70 -22.10
N VAL A 171 -0.90 15.35 -21.86
CA VAL A 171 -0.24 16.26 -22.80
C VAL A 171 1.21 15.83 -22.97
N SER A 172 1.59 15.39 -24.17
CA SER A 172 2.97 15.03 -24.52
C SER A 172 3.87 16.26 -24.60
N LYS A 173 5.07 16.12 -24.02
CA LYS A 173 6.15 17.12 -24.12
C LYS A 173 6.95 16.98 -25.42
N GLY A 174 6.94 15.80 -26.05
CA GLY A 174 7.71 15.47 -27.24
C GLY A 174 7.01 15.75 -28.58
N GLY A 175 5.77 16.27 -28.56
CA GLY A 175 4.99 16.55 -29.76
C GLY A 175 3.86 15.56 -30.02
N ASP A 176 3.52 15.35 -31.29
CA ASP A 176 2.36 14.56 -31.73
C ASP A 176 2.45 13.09 -31.27
N LEU A 177 1.33 12.59 -30.73
CA LEU A 177 1.18 11.24 -30.20
C LEU A 177 0.54 10.26 -31.20
N SER A 178 0.06 10.77 -32.34
CA SER A 178 -0.73 10.02 -33.32
C SER A 178 -0.07 8.71 -33.78
N SER A 179 1.26 8.72 -33.97
CA SER A 179 2.01 7.57 -34.47
C SER A 179 2.07 6.38 -33.50
N ASN A 180 1.88 6.59 -32.20
CA ASN A 180 1.94 5.54 -31.18
C ASN A 180 0.65 5.37 -30.37
N VAL A 181 -0.40 6.13 -30.68
CA VAL A 181 -1.62 6.18 -29.86
C VAL A 181 -2.31 4.83 -29.67
N ASN A 182 -2.16 3.92 -30.63
CA ASN A 182 -2.76 2.57 -30.56
C ASN A 182 -2.13 1.70 -29.45
N SER A 183 -0.88 1.96 -29.04
CA SER A 183 -0.25 1.26 -27.92
C SER A 183 -0.50 1.93 -26.58
N MET A 184 -1.08 3.12 -26.56
CA MET A 184 -1.22 3.93 -25.36
C MET A 184 -2.48 3.56 -24.58
N THR A 185 -2.32 3.32 -23.28
CA THR A 185 -3.46 3.13 -22.38
C THR A 185 -3.25 3.83 -21.06
N LEU A 186 -4.35 4.20 -20.42
CA LEU A 186 -4.37 4.79 -19.10
C LEU A 186 -4.86 3.78 -18.07
N ASN A 187 -4.16 3.71 -16.94
CA ASN A 187 -4.67 3.12 -15.71
C ASN A 187 -4.90 4.24 -14.68
N VAL A 188 -6.01 4.18 -13.95
CA VAL A 188 -6.34 5.11 -12.87
C VAL A 188 -6.56 4.31 -11.59
N MET A 189 -5.88 4.70 -10.51
CA MET A 189 -5.94 4.08 -9.18
C MET A 189 -6.45 5.07 -8.15
N GLN A 190 -7.24 4.59 -7.19
CA GLN A 190 -7.71 5.36 -6.03
C GLN A 190 -6.88 5.01 -4.78
N ASN A 191 -6.45 6.02 -4.02
CA ASN A 191 -5.84 5.92 -2.68
C ASN A 191 -4.67 4.93 -2.54
N ASN A 192 -3.76 4.87 -3.52
CA ASN A 192 -2.68 3.89 -3.54
C ASN A 192 -3.15 2.42 -3.37
N ASN A 193 -4.42 2.13 -3.67
CA ASN A 193 -5.04 0.82 -3.44
C ASN A 193 -5.07 0.01 -4.75
N PRO A 194 -4.26 -1.06 -4.89
CA PRO A 194 -4.20 -1.86 -6.11
C PRO A 194 -5.49 -2.68 -6.37
N ASN A 195 -6.42 -2.73 -5.42
CA ASN A 195 -7.72 -3.35 -5.60
C ASN A 195 -8.76 -2.40 -6.23
N VAL A 196 -8.46 -1.11 -6.31
CA VAL A 196 -9.37 -0.07 -6.81
C VAL A 196 -8.71 0.65 -7.98
N VAL A 197 -8.65 -0.06 -9.11
CA VAL A 197 -7.99 0.40 -10.34
C VAL A 197 -8.89 0.16 -11.55
N ILE A 198 -9.04 1.18 -12.40
CA ILE A 198 -9.61 1.04 -13.74
C ILE A 198 -8.45 1.07 -14.73
N SER A 199 -8.24 -0.03 -15.45
CA SER A 199 -7.05 -0.25 -16.29
C SER A 199 -7.38 -0.28 -17.79
N ASN A 200 -6.34 -0.15 -18.61
CA ASN A 200 -6.36 -0.33 -20.06
C ASN A 200 -7.35 0.58 -20.81
N LEU A 201 -7.58 1.78 -20.29
CA LEU A 201 -8.44 2.76 -20.95
C LEU A 201 -7.74 3.28 -22.20
N LYS A 202 -8.44 3.22 -23.34
CA LYS A 202 -7.99 3.86 -24.58
C LYS A 202 -8.39 5.34 -24.57
N PRO A 203 -7.68 6.23 -25.27
CA PRO A 203 -8.11 7.62 -25.40
C PRO A 203 -9.52 7.72 -25.98
N SER A 204 -10.36 8.57 -25.38
CA SER A 204 -11.67 8.95 -25.94
C SER A 204 -11.51 9.85 -27.16
N SER A 205 -10.50 10.72 -27.16
CA SER A 205 -10.12 11.55 -28.31
C SER A 205 -8.63 11.85 -28.30
N VAL A 206 -8.13 12.21 -29.49
CA VAL A 206 -6.72 12.53 -29.77
C VAL A 206 -6.70 13.86 -30.52
N SER A 207 -5.89 14.80 -30.07
CA SER A 207 -5.73 16.10 -30.73
C SER A 207 -4.28 16.57 -30.63
N GLY A 208 -3.51 16.36 -31.70
CA GLY A 208 -2.08 16.65 -31.73
C GLY A 208 -1.33 15.92 -30.61
N ASN A 209 -0.77 16.69 -29.67
CA ASN A 209 -0.03 16.14 -28.52
C ASN A 209 -0.93 15.80 -27.30
N GLN A 210 -2.26 15.83 -27.44
CA GLN A 210 -3.19 15.65 -26.33
C GLN A 210 -4.02 14.37 -26.47
N LEU A 211 -4.16 13.64 -25.36
CA LEU A 211 -5.09 12.53 -25.20
C LEU A 211 -6.11 12.89 -24.13
N LEU A 212 -7.38 12.64 -24.41
CA LEU A 212 -8.46 12.84 -23.44
C LEU A 212 -9.10 11.50 -23.08
N PHE A 213 -9.25 11.23 -21.79
CA PHE A 213 -9.92 10.06 -21.24
C PHE A 213 -11.12 10.56 -20.43
N GLN A 214 -12.31 10.44 -21.01
CA GLN A 214 -13.56 11.00 -20.48
C GLN A 214 -14.71 9.97 -20.56
N GLN A 215 -14.37 8.68 -20.54
CA GLN A 215 -15.36 7.62 -20.59
C GLN A 215 -16.34 7.73 -19.41
N MET A 216 -17.62 7.45 -19.65
CA MET A 216 -18.65 7.54 -18.60
C MET A 216 -18.50 6.49 -17.50
N ASN A 217 -17.78 5.40 -17.78
CA ASN A 217 -17.48 4.35 -16.83
C ASN A 217 -16.12 4.51 -16.13
N LEU A 218 -15.43 5.64 -16.33
CA LEU A 218 -14.26 6.00 -15.53
C LEU A 218 -14.73 6.57 -14.18
N THR A 219 -15.33 5.69 -13.39
CA THR A 219 -16.06 6.03 -12.17
C THR A 219 -15.63 5.14 -11.01
N PHE A 220 -15.53 5.75 -9.84
CA PHE A 220 -15.03 5.12 -8.63
C PHE A 220 -16.08 5.23 -7.52
N PRO A 221 -16.08 4.28 -6.58
CA PRO A 221 -16.76 4.48 -5.33
C PRO A 221 -16.19 5.71 -4.64
N GLY A 222 -17.08 6.55 -4.08
CA GLY A 222 -16.61 7.67 -3.26
C GLY A 222 -15.97 7.20 -1.96
N ASP A 223 -16.31 5.99 -1.51
CA ASP A 223 -15.94 5.46 -0.19
C ASP A 223 -16.23 6.50 0.92
N ASN A 224 -15.46 6.46 2.00
CA ASN A 224 -15.49 7.43 3.08
C ASN A 224 -14.04 7.74 3.49
N GLU A 225 -13.86 8.77 4.29
CA GLU A 225 -12.55 9.09 4.86
C GLU A 225 -12.02 7.89 5.65
N PHE A 226 -10.72 7.64 5.57
CA PHE A 226 -10.07 6.58 6.32
C PHE A 226 -10.23 6.82 7.83
N TYR A 227 -10.52 5.74 8.55
CA TYR A 227 -10.32 5.76 10.00
C TYR A 227 -8.83 5.89 10.29
N TYR A 228 -8.49 6.39 11.47
CA TYR A 228 -7.11 6.49 11.88
C TYR A 228 -6.92 6.18 13.35
N PHE A 229 -5.68 5.88 13.71
CA PHE A 229 -5.22 5.95 15.09
C PHE A 229 -3.77 6.43 15.12
N ASP A 230 -3.37 7.01 16.25
CA ASP A 230 -2.00 7.45 16.51
C ASP A 230 -1.58 6.98 17.90
N ASN A 231 -0.64 6.03 17.96
CA ASN A 231 -0.05 5.59 19.22
C ASN A 231 1.42 6.01 19.37
N LYS A 232 1.85 7.12 18.72
CA LYS A 232 3.21 7.66 18.86
C LYS A 232 3.66 7.90 20.31
N ASN A 233 2.73 7.96 21.25
CA ASN A 233 3.01 7.81 22.68
C ASN A 233 2.31 6.54 23.20
N MET A 234 3.08 5.48 23.45
CA MET A 234 2.55 4.17 23.87
C MET A 234 2.14 4.09 25.34
N ASN A 235 2.47 5.10 26.14
CA ASN A 235 2.18 5.12 27.58
C ASN A 235 0.99 6.01 27.93
N THR A 236 0.37 6.67 26.94
CA THR A 236 -0.72 7.61 27.18
C THR A 236 -1.79 7.44 26.11
N PRO A 237 -3.03 7.06 26.48
CA PRO A 237 -4.16 7.08 25.57
C PRO A 237 -4.44 8.51 25.10
N ALA A 238 -4.72 8.67 23.80
CA ALA A 238 -5.08 9.94 23.20
C ALA A 238 -5.94 9.70 21.95
N ASP A 239 -6.84 10.64 21.67
CA ASP A 239 -7.61 10.67 20.42
C ASP A 239 -8.39 9.37 20.17
N MET A 240 -8.12 8.65 19.08
CA MET A 240 -8.77 7.37 18.74
C MET A 240 -8.28 6.17 19.59
N VAL A 241 -7.29 6.35 20.46
CA VAL A 241 -6.78 5.33 21.39
C VAL A 241 -7.50 5.45 22.73
N ARG A 242 -8.30 4.43 23.07
CA ARG A 242 -9.10 4.34 24.30
C ARG A 242 -8.25 3.99 25.53
N ALA A 243 -7.33 3.05 25.39
CA ALA A 243 -6.50 2.57 26.48
C ALA A 243 -5.19 1.98 25.97
N VAL A 244 -4.17 1.98 26.81
CA VAL A 244 -2.88 1.33 26.58
C VAL A 244 -2.48 0.57 27.83
N GLU A 245 -1.82 -0.57 27.67
CA GLU A 245 -1.22 -1.31 28.79
C GLU A 245 -0.03 -2.14 28.32
N VAL A 246 0.78 -2.62 29.26
CA VAL A 246 1.76 -3.67 29.01
C VAL A 246 1.25 -4.95 29.65
N LYS A 247 0.96 -5.96 28.82
CA LYS A 247 0.47 -7.27 29.26
C LYS A 247 1.44 -8.35 28.83
N ASP A 248 1.89 -9.16 29.78
CA ASP A 248 2.86 -10.25 29.56
C ASP A 248 4.15 -9.78 28.84
N GLY A 249 4.60 -8.56 29.16
CA GLY A 249 5.79 -7.96 28.55
C GLY A 249 5.58 -7.42 27.12
N VAL A 250 4.33 -7.35 26.63
CA VAL A 250 4.01 -6.83 25.29
C VAL A 250 3.02 -5.67 25.40
N ASN A 251 3.30 -4.59 24.68
CA ASN A 251 2.39 -3.44 24.63
C ASN A 251 1.06 -3.83 23.98
N GLN A 252 -0.03 -3.27 24.50
CA GLN A 252 -1.37 -3.38 23.95
C GLN A 252 -1.92 -1.96 23.73
N THR A 253 -2.49 -1.72 22.56
CA THR A 253 -3.19 -0.49 22.20
C THR A 253 -4.64 -0.84 21.93
N TYR A 254 -5.57 -0.29 22.70
CA TYR A 254 -7.00 -0.52 22.52
C TYR A 254 -7.63 0.72 21.87
N LEU A 255 -8.21 0.56 20.69
CA LEU A 255 -8.88 1.65 19.98
C LEU A 255 -10.31 1.86 20.51
N HIS A 256 -10.88 3.03 20.22
CA HIS A 256 -12.32 3.22 20.29
C HIS A 256 -13.02 2.42 19.17
N PRO A 257 -14.23 1.87 19.42
CA PRO A 257 -15.04 1.29 18.36
C PRO A 257 -15.43 2.31 17.30
N VAL A 258 -15.44 1.85 16.05
CA VAL A 258 -16.02 2.60 14.92
C VAL A 258 -17.39 2.05 14.58
N TRP A 259 -18.26 2.86 13.97
CA TRP A 259 -19.61 2.45 13.59
C TRP A 259 -19.68 2.04 12.13
N ALA A 260 -20.44 0.98 11.85
CA ALA A 260 -20.76 0.55 10.50
C ALA A 260 -21.92 1.36 9.90
N PHE A 261 -22.01 1.36 8.56
CA PHE A 261 -23.17 1.79 7.78
C PHE A 261 -23.62 3.24 8.03
N PRO A 262 -22.73 4.24 7.92
CA PRO A 262 -23.12 5.63 8.09
C PRO A 262 -24.15 6.03 7.02
N LEU A 263 -25.21 6.74 7.46
CA LEU A 263 -26.26 7.24 6.56
C LEU A 263 -25.89 8.55 5.86
N ASN A 264 -24.97 9.32 6.45
CA ASN A 264 -24.57 10.63 5.97
C ASN A 264 -23.05 10.80 6.05
N TYR A 265 -22.51 11.58 5.12
CA TYR A 265 -21.09 11.96 5.13
C TYR A 265 -20.79 12.91 6.29
N GLN A 266 -19.65 12.68 6.95
CA GLN A 266 -19.05 13.60 7.89
C GLN A 266 -17.61 13.87 7.46
N TYR A 267 -17.24 15.14 7.39
CA TYR A 267 -15.88 15.50 7.03
C TYR A 267 -14.91 15.13 8.16
N GLN A 268 -13.99 14.23 7.85
CA GLN A 268 -12.94 13.78 8.75
C GLN A 268 -11.62 13.73 7.96
N PRO A 269 -10.81 14.79 7.98
CA PRO A 269 -9.61 14.86 7.14
C PRO A 269 -8.64 13.73 7.49
N ASP A 270 -8.09 13.10 6.45
CA ASP A 270 -7.14 12.00 6.55
C ASP A 270 -5.88 12.25 5.69
N VAL A 271 -5.04 11.22 5.54
CA VAL A 271 -3.86 11.23 4.67
C VAL A 271 -3.96 10.17 3.57
N ASN A 272 -5.20 9.89 3.13
CA ASN A 272 -5.55 9.01 2.00
C ASN A 272 -4.90 7.63 2.08
N GLY A 273 -4.91 7.01 3.27
CA GLY A 273 -4.40 5.65 3.48
C GLY A 273 -2.92 5.56 3.85
N ALA A 274 -2.20 6.69 3.90
CA ALA A 274 -0.81 6.73 4.34
C ALA A 274 -0.67 6.40 5.84
N TRP A 275 0.51 5.92 6.21
CA TRP A 275 0.88 5.60 7.60
C TRP A 275 2.32 6.00 7.85
N TYR A 276 2.65 6.31 9.10
CA TYR A 276 3.98 6.81 9.47
C TYR A 276 4.41 6.20 10.79
N TYR A 277 5.55 5.52 10.81
CA TYR A 277 6.17 5.14 12.07
C TYR A 277 6.62 6.38 12.81
N ARG A 278 6.17 6.51 14.05
CA ARG A 278 6.42 7.70 14.88
C ARG A 278 6.60 7.29 16.31
N ARG A 279 7.53 7.97 16.98
CA ARG A 279 7.70 7.90 18.43
C ARG A 279 7.86 9.29 18.97
N ASN A 280 7.06 9.59 20.00
CA ASN A 280 7.05 10.87 20.66
C ASN A 280 7.09 10.67 22.18
N ASP A 281 8.16 11.17 22.80
CA ASP A 281 8.33 11.13 24.25
C ASP A 281 7.91 12.50 24.81
N LEU A 282 6.60 12.69 24.98
CA LEU A 282 5.98 13.89 25.58
C LEU A 282 6.43 15.22 24.95
N GLY A 283 6.25 15.35 23.63
CA GLY A 283 6.56 16.56 22.86
C GLY A 283 7.94 16.53 22.18
N ARG A 284 8.73 15.47 22.37
CA ARG A 284 10.01 15.27 21.68
C ARG A 284 9.88 14.12 20.69
N GLU A 285 9.97 14.44 19.39
CA GLU A 285 10.02 13.41 18.35
C GLU A 285 11.34 12.63 18.45
N ARG A 286 11.26 11.31 18.32
CA ARG A 286 12.36 10.36 18.44
C ARG A 286 12.64 9.67 17.10
N GLU A 287 13.72 8.91 17.02
CA GLU A 287 14.10 8.17 15.82
C GLU A 287 13.27 6.89 15.66
N ALA A 288 12.08 7.02 15.06
CA ALA A 288 11.09 5.95 15.00
C ALA A 288 11.57 4.68 14.26
N GLU A 289 12.56 4.79 13.37
CA GLU A 289 13.15 3.64 12.67
C GLU A 289 13.68 2.60 13.67
N ARG A 290 14.37 3.02 14.74
CA ARG A 290 14.99 2.10 15.72
C ARG A 290 14.46 2.23 17.15
N GLU A 291 13.73 3.30 17.46
CA GLU A 291 13.23 3.55 18.82
C GLU A 291 11.72 3.30 18.96
N ALA A 292 10.94 3.20 17.87
CA ALA A 292 9.50 2.92 17.99
C ALA A 292 9.26 1.44 18.30
N ASP A 293 8.46 1.17 19.32
CA ASP A 293 8.21 -0.20 19.79
C ASP A 293 7.00 -0.82 19.06
N TYR A 294 6.71 -2.09 19.32
CA TYR A 294 5.54 -2.77 18.77
C TYR A 294 4.46 -2.94 19.81
N SER A 295 3.21 -2.91 19.33
CA SER A 295 2.03 -3.13 20.13
C SER A 295 1.05 -4.04 19.41
N TRP A 296 0.36 -4.86 20.17
CA TRP A 296 -0.87 -5.45 19.69
C TRP A 296 -1.98 -4.39 19.70
N VAL A 297 -2.42 -3.99 18.51
CA VAL A 297 -3.50 -3.02 18.33
C VAL A 297 -4.82 -3.77 18.20
N HIS A 298 -5.78 -3.43 19.06
CA HIS A 298 -7.11 -4.02 19.11
C HIS A 298 -8.11 -3.08 18.44
N PHE A 299 -8.68 -3.55 17.33
CA PHE A 299 -9.66 -2.87 16.51
C PHE A 299 -11.06 -3.34 16.88
N TYR A 300 -12.01 -2.41 16.88
CA TYR A 300 -13.40 -2.68 17.25
C TYR A 300 -14.35 -2.05 16.24
N LEU A 301 -15.38 -2.81 15.84
CA LEU A 301 -16.46 -2.34 15.00
C LEU A 301 -17.80 -2.64 15.68
N ASP A 302 -18.56 -1.58 15.95
CA ASP A 302 -19.94 -1.64 16.42
C ASP A 302 -20.86 -2.00 15.25
N SER A 303 -21.26 -3.27 15.19
CA SER A 303 -22.18 -3.79 14.19
C SER A 303 -22.81 -5.09 14.69
N ASP A 304 -24.08 -5.29 14.35
CA ASP A 304 -24.69 -6.62 14.36
C ASP A 304 -23.94 -7.55 13.39
N PRO A 305 -24.03 -8.88 13.57
CA PRO A 305 -23.31 -9.81 12.73
C PRO A 305 -23.83 -9.78 11.28
N VAL A 306 -22.91 -9.74 10.33
CA VAL A 306 -23.14 -9.81 8.89
C VAL A 306 -22.63 -11.15 8.33
N GLU A 307 -23.16 -11.55 7.18
CA GLU A 307 -22.81 -12.83 6.53
C GLU A 307 -21.45 -12.81 5.81
N LYS A 308 -20.81 -11.64 5.70
CA LYS A 308 -19.53 -11.46 5.01
C LYS A 308 -18.36 -11.37 5.98
N GLU A 309 -17.19 -11.80 5.51
CA GLU A 309 -15.94 -11.57 6.23
C GLU A 309 -15.56 -10.09 6.18
N ILE A 310 -15.18 -9.51 7.33
CA ILE A 310 -14.73 -8.12 7.45
C ILE A 310 -13.23 -8.12 7.76
N TYR A 311 -12.49 -7.24 7.09
CA TYR A 311 -11.04 -7.10 7.23
C TYR A 311 -10.64 -5.65 7.54
N ILE A 312 -9.63 -5.48 8.39
CA ILE A 312 -8.95 -4.19 8.61
C ILE A 312 -7.83 -4.05 7.57
N LEU A 313 -7.99 -3.11 6.64
CA LEU A 313 -7.07 -2.92 5.52
C LEU A 313 -6.49 -1.50 5.51
N GLY A 314 -5.29 -1.36 4.94
CA GLY A 314 -4.64 -0.07 4.73
C GLY A 314 -3.34 -0.24 3.94
N GLY A 315 -2.65 0.87 3.69
CA GLY A 315 -1.36 0.81 2.99
C GLY A 315 -0.32 -0.06 3.73
N PHE A 316 -0.34 -0.03 5.07
CA PHE A 316 0.58 -0.79 5.92
C PHE A 316 0.52 -2.32 5.75
N ASN A 317 -0.62 -2.86 5.30
CA ASN A 317 -0.77 -4.29 4.95
C ASN A 317 -1.02 -4.51 3.46
N GLY A 318 -0.80 -3.48 2.63
CA GLY A 318 -0.95 -3.51 1.18
C GLY A 318 -2.39 -3.77 0.72
N PHE A 319 -3.38 -3.44 1.55
CA PHE A 319 -4.80 -3.73 1.30
C PHE A 319 -5.08 -5.21 1.01
N LYS A 320 -4.33 -6.13 1.62
CA LYS A 320 -4.49 -7.58 1.40
C LYS A 320 -5.31 -8.22 2.53
N PRO A 321 -6.42 -8.89 2.24
CA PRO A 321 -7.19 -9.61 3.25
C PRO A 321 -6.44 -10.88 3.66
N GLY A 322 -6.35 -11.11 4.96
CA GLY A 322 -5.64 -12.23 5.56
C GLY A 322 -6.22 -12.59 6.92
N LYS A 323 -5.85 -13.76 7.45
CA LYS A 323 -6.35 -14.20 8.77
C LYS A 323 -5.88 -13.26 9.89
N GLU A 324 -4.74 -12.64 9.71
CA GLU A 324 -4.10 -11.70 10.63
C GLU A 324 -4.84 -10.36 10.75
N ASN A 325 -5.68 -10.00 9.79
CA ASN A 325 -6.44 -8.75 9.78
C ASN A 325 -7.96 -8.96 9.62
N GLN A 326 -8.43 -10.20 9.68
CA GLN A 326 -9.85 -10.54 9.71
C GLN A 326 -10.46 -10.23 11.09
N MET A 327 -11.61 -9.55 11.09
CA MET A 327 -12.38 -9.30 12.30
C MET A 327 -13.25 -10.51 12.66
N GLN A 328 -13.34 -10.80 13.96
CA GLN A 328 -14.16 -11.87 14.51
C GLN A 328 -15.30 -11.27 15.33
N TYR A 329 -16.52 -11.76 15.12
CA TYR A 329 -17.67 -11.30 15.88
C TYR A 329 -17.65 -11.87 17.30
N ASP A 330 -17.71 -11.01 18.30
CA ASP A 330 -17.87 -11.38 19.70
C ASP A 330 -19.32 -11.12 20.14
N ALA A 331 -20.07 -12.22 20.33
CA ALA A 331 -21.48 -12.16 20.73
C ALA A 331 -21.69 -11.59 22.15
N ALA A 332 -20.69 -11.63 23.02
CA ALA A 332 -20.81 -11.10 24.38
C ALA A 332 -20.77 -9.57 24.40
N SER A 333 -19.86 -8.97 23.62
CA SER A 333 -19.73 -7.52 23.48
C SER A 333 -20.60 -6.93 22.36
N LYS A 334 -21.16 -7.77 21.47
CA LYS A 334 -21.91 -7.38 20.27
C LYS A 334 -21.11 -6.49 19.32
N GLN A 335 -19.85 -6.86 19.14
CA GLN A 335 -18.88 -6.12 18.33
C GLN A 335 -18.02 -7.08 17.53
N TYR A 336 -17.49 -6.60 16.41
CA TYR A 336 -16.39 -7.26 15.72
C TYR A 336 -15.06 -6.81 16.31
N VAL A 337 -14.13 -7.74 16.48
CA VAL A 337 -12.80 -7.50 17.07
C VAL A 337 -11.71 -8.07 16.16
N ALA A 338 -10.66 -7.29 15.93
CA ALA A 338 -9.41 -7.77 15.34
C ALA A 338 -8.22 -7.34 16.19
N LYS A 339 -7.14 -8.12 16.13
CA LYS A 339 -5.90 -7.86 16.87
C LYS A 339 -4.71 -7.98 15.94
N ILE A 340 -4.03 -6.87 15.65
CA ILE A 340 -2.93 -6.79 14.68
C ILE A 340 -1.67 -6.28 15.38
N PHE A 341 -0.54 -6.94 15.15
CA PHE A 341 0.74 -6.53 15.73
C PHE A 341 1.39 -5.47 14.83
N LEU A 342 1.45 -4.23 15.32
CA LEU A 342 1.89 -3.07 14.55
C LEU A 342 2.99 -2.31 15.30
N LYS A 343 3.91 -1.73 14.53
CA LYS A 343 4.90 -0.78 15.05
C LYS A 343 4.20 0.49 15.49
N GLN A 344 4.81 1.22 16.40
CA GLN A 344 4.28 2.48 16.90
C GLN A 344 4.22 3.55 15.81
N GLY A 345 3.10 4.26 15.71
CA GLY A 345 2.94 5.34 14.73
C GLY A 345 1.52 5.82 14.50
N PHE A 346 1.36 6.55 13.40
CA PHE A 346 0.08 6.98 12.85
C PHE A 346 -0.33 6.04 11.70
N TYR A 347 -1.58 5.62 11.67
CA TYR A 347 -2.11 4.72 10.65
C TYR A 347 -3.47 5.16 10.16
N ASN A 348 -3.65 5.24 8.84
CA ASN A 348 -4.96 5.16 8.22
C ASN A 348 -5.35 3.71 7.93
N TYR A 349 -6.62 3.39 8.15
CA TYR A 349 -7.20 2.09 7.86
C TYR A 349 -8.68 2.21 7.43
N VAL A 350 -9.15 1.19 6.74
CA VAL A 350 -10.52 1.06 6.24
C VAL A 350 -11.01 -0.35 6.54
N LEU A 351 -12.32 -0.52 6.67
CA LEU A 351 -12.93 -1.84 6.77
C LEU A 351 -13.36 -2.32 5.39
N ALA A 352 -13.01 -3.53 4.99
CA ALA A 352 -13.48 -4.08 3.72
C ALA A 352 -14.21 -5.39 3.96
N THR A 353 -15.33 -5.57 3.25
CA THR A 353 -15.97 -6.88 3.12
C THR A 353 -15.39 -7.63 1.94
N LYS A 354 -15.41 -8.96 2.04
CA LYS A 354 -15.02 -9.84 0.94
C LYS A 354 -16.25 -10.49 0.31
N GLU A 355 -16.39 -10.31 -0.99
CA GLU A 355 -17.47 -10.89 -1.79
C GLU A 355 -17.21 -12.36 -2.10
N SER A 356 -18.26 -13.07 -2.53
CA SER A 356 -18.18 -14.50 -2.87
C SER A 356 -17.20 -14.83 -4.01
N ASP A 357 -16.94 -13.88 -4.91
CA ASP A 357 -15.96 -14.00 -6.00
C ASP A 357 -14.52 -13.62 -5.56
N GLY A 358 -14.36 -13.25 -4.29
CA GLY A 358 -13.09 -12.83 -3.70
C GLY A 358 -12.76 -11.35 -3.86
N SER A 359 -13.59 -10.56 -4.56
CA SER A 359 -13.42 -9.11 -4.66
C SER A 359 -13.67 -8.43 -3.31
N LEU A 360 -13.07 -7.26 -3.13
CA LEU A 360 -13.20 -6.46 -1.92
C LEU A 360 -14.19 -5.31 -2.15
N ASN A 361 -15.01 -5.05 -1.15
CA ASN A 361 -15.91 -3.91 -1.13
C ASN A 361 -15.54 -2.98 0.03
N PHE A 362 -15.06 -1.79 -0.31
CA PHE A 362 -14.60 -0.75 0.62
C PHE A 362 -15.71 0.21 1.03
N GLY A 363 -16.88 0.17 0.39
CA GLY A 363 -17.99 1.07 0.69
C GLY A 363 -19.11 0.44 1.52
N GLU A 364 -19.17 -0.89 1.63
CA GLU A 364 -20.27 -1.58 2.31
C GLU A 364 -20.34 -1.24 3.79
N VAL A 365 -19.20 -1.27 4.51
CA VAL A 365 -19.15 -0.93 5.93
C VAL A 365 -19.01 0.59 6.13
N ASN A 366 -18.17 1.25 5.33
CA ASN A 366 -17.78 2.65 5.58
C ASN A 366 -18.71 3.68 4.91
N GLY A 367 -19.55 3.25 3.97
CA GLY A 367 -20.37 4.12 3.12
C GLY A 367 -19.67 4.55 1.83
N ASN A 368 -20.46 5.08 0.89
CA ASN A 368 -19.99 5.64 -0.38
C ASN A 368 -20.49 7.07 -0.51
N PHE A 369 -19.62 8.06 -0.36
CA PHE A 369 -19.97 9.48 -0.39
C PHE A 369 -19.17 10.22 -1.45
N TRP A 370 -19.85 10.94 -2.33
CA TRP A 370 -19.18 11.67 -3.40
C TRP A 370 -18.30 12.82 -2.86
N GLN A 371 -18.57 13.29 -1.64
CA GLN A 371 -17.84 14.37 -0.97
C GLN A 371 -16.45 13.97 -0.46
N THR A 372 -16.21 12.67 -0.29
CA THR A 372 -14.97 12.11 0.29
C THR A 372 -13.75 12.59 -0.47
N GLU A 373 -12.72 13.01 0.26
CA GLU A 373 -11.45 13.41 -0.31
C GLU A 373 -10.62 12.17 -0.66
N ASN A 374 -10.52 11.86 -1.95
CA ASN A 374 -9.72 10.74 -2.44
C ASN A 374 -8.49 11.23 -3.22
N LEU A 375 -7.42 10.46 -3.15
CA LEU A 375 -6.26 10.51 -4.03
C LEU A 375 -6.57 9.71 -5.30
N TYR A 376 -6.43 10.35 -6.46
CA TYR A 376 -6.49 9.66 -7.76
C TYR A 376 -5.16 9.73 -8.47
N GLN A 377 -4.68 8.60 -8.97
CA GLN A 377 -3.37 8.44 -9.59
C GLN A 377 -3.53 7.89 -10.99
N ALA A 378 -3.00 8.60 -11.98
CA ALA A 378 -3.14 8.31 -13.39
C ALA A 378 -1.78 7.91 -13.97
N PHE A 379 -1.75 6.77 -14.66
CA PHE A 379 -0.54 6.14 -15.22
C PHE A 379 -0.73 5.94 -16.72
N LEU A 380 0.00 6.71 -17.55
CA LEU A 380 -0.07 6.60 -19.01
C LEU A 380 1.04 5.69 -19.52
N TYR A 381 0.65 4.50 -19.97
CA TYR A 381 1.55 3.52 -20.55
C TYR A 381 1.58 3.60 -22.07
N TYR A 382 2.66 3.12 -22.66
CA TYR A 382 2.83 2.93 -24.09
C TYR A 382 3.79 1.76 -24.36
N THR A 383 3.76 1.20 -25.56
CA THR A 383 4.78 0.24 -25.99
C THR A 383 5.80 0.99 -26.85
N PRO A 384 7.09 1.06 -26.46
CA PRO A 384 8.11 1.70 -27.28
C PRO A 384 8.31 0.96 -28.60
N PHE A 385 8.60 1.71 -29.66
CA PHE A 385 8.74 1.13 -31.00
C PHE A 385 9.86 0.08 -31.05
N GLY A 386 9.55 -1.11 -31.57
CA GLY A 386 10.49 -2.22 -31.69
C GLY A 386 10.90 -2.86 -30.36
N ARG A 387 10.18 -2.56 -29.26
CA ARG A 387 10.40 -3.15 -27.93
C ARG A 387 9.21 -4.03 -27.53
N ASN A 388 9.47 -4.98 -26.65
CA ASN A 388 8.52 -5.97 -26.13
C ASN A 388 8.14 -5.70 -24.66
N TYR A 389 8.19 -4.45 -24.23
CA TYR A 389 7.85 -4.03 -22.87
C TYR A 389 6.95 -2.81 -22.90
N ASP A 390 6.25 -2.56 -21.79
CA ASP A 390 5.44 -1.36 -21.61
C ASP A 390 6.22 -0.31 -20.82
N GLY A 391 6.46 0.84 -21.46
CA GLY A 391 7.02 2.01 -20.80
C GLY A 391 5.93 2.84 -20.11
N LEU A 392 6.32 3.58 -19.08
CA LEU A 392 5.44 4.50 -18.35
C LEU A 392 5.78 5.94 -18.74
N MET A 393 5.02 6.48 -19.70
CA MET A 393 5.29 7.78 -20.34
C MET A 393 5.07 8.97 -19.41
N GLY A 394 4.11 8.84 -18.50
CA GLY A 394 3.71 9.93 -17.62
C GLY A 394 2.87 9.46 -16.44
N TYR A 395 2.96 10.25 -15.38
CA TYR A 395 2.23 10.10 -14.14
C TYR A 395 1.60 11.45 -13.77
N GLY A 396 0.40 11.41 -13.23
CA GLY A 396 -0.24 12.57 -12.62
C GLY A 396 -1.15 12.12 -11.49
N GLU A 397 -1.38 13.02 -10.55
CA GLU A 397 -2.29 12.76 -9.44
C GLU A 397 -3.20 13.95 -9.17
N PHE A 398 -4.31 13.66 -8.52
CA PHE A 398 -5.19 14.64 -7.93
C PHE A 398 -5.34 14.33 -6.45
N ARG A 399 -5.13 15.37 -5.63
CA ARG A 399 -5.43 15.41 -4.21
C ARG A 399 -6.34 16.60 -3.97
N THR A 400 -7.33 16.44 -3.10
CA THR A 400 -8.14 17.59 -2.67
C THR A 400 -7.22 18.62 -2.00
N PRO A 401 -7.16 19.88 -2.48
CA PRO A 401 -6.27 20.87 -1.89
C PRO A 401 -6.66 21.20 -0.45
N VAL A 402 -5.68 21.10 0.46
CA VAL A 402 -5.81 21.54 1.87
C VAL A 402 -5.86 23.07 1.88
N GLY A 403 -7.05 23.68 1.72
CA GLY A 403 -7.20 25.14 1.86
C GLY A 403 -8.36 25.84 1.15
N ASN A 404 -9.14 25.15 0.31
CA ASN A 404 -10.23 25.79 -0.46
C ASN A 404 -11.63 25.25 -0.14
N LYS A 405 -11.89 24.90 1.11
CA LYS A 405 -13.26 24.68 1.60
C LYS A 405 -13.61 25.82 2.57
N LYS A 406 -14.13 26.92 2.03
CA LYS A 406 -14.83 27.97 2.79
C LYS A 406 -16.32 27.69 2.77
#